data_AF-A0A951QMA7-F1
#
_entry.id   AF-A0A951QMA7-F1
#
_cell.length_a   1.000
_cell.length_b   1.000
_cell.length_c   1.000
_cell.angle_alpha   90.00
_cell.angle_beta   90.00
_cell.angle_gamma   90.00
#
_symmetry.space_group_name_H-M   'P 1'
#
loop_
_entity.id
_entity.type
_entity.pdbx_description
1 polymer ?
#
loop_
_entity_poly.entity_id
_entity_poly.type
_entity_poly.pdbx_seq_one_letter_code
_entity_poly.pdbx_strand_id
1 'polypeptide(L)'
;MRLLLCGVAVIGTSQYLAQAQQQVSNAQVAAMVEALRLAAPQSGGSNNGYYSDWQVKPETLKGWSKTCLKKEVTPTQFQNSPELAGQVVSCITRRELNKQYTSATKNNETTAVRGVACWWMTGSYTECKTGFTATYVQKVAEFYKQQRSKPK
;
A
#
# COMPACT_ATOMS: atom_id res chain seq x y z
N MET A 1 -43.23 -21.91 -55.53
CA MET A 1 -42.16 -20.88 -55.43
C MET A 1 -41.63 -20.91 -54.00
N ARG A 2 -40.30 -20.86 -53.83
CA ARG A 2 -39.52 -21.22 -52.64
C ARG A 2 -39.95 -20.49 -51.34
N LEU A 3 -40.02 -21.24 -50.23
CA LEU A 3 -39.89 -20.75 -48.85
C LEU A 3 -38.53 -20.06 -48.66
N LEU A 4 -38.48 -18.94 -47.92
CA LEU A 4 -37.34 -18.58 -47.07
C LEU A 4 -37.81 -17.65 -45.93
N LEU A 5 -37.70 -18.17 -44.71
CA LEU A 5 -37.81 -17.45 -43.44
C LEU A 5 -36.63 -16.49 -43.28
N CYS A 6 -36.88 -15.25 -42.86
CA CYS A 6 -35.84 -14.35 -42.34
C CYS A 6 -36.24 -13.87 -40.94
N GLY A 7 -35.97 -14.71 -39.94
CA GLY A 7 -35.88 -14.27 -38.56
C GLY A 7 -34.55 -13.57 -38.35
N VAL A 8 -34.56 -12.38 -37.76
CA VAL A 8 -33.35 -11.73 -37.26
C VAL A 8 -33.49 -11.65 -35.74
N ALA A 9 -32.85 -12.59 -35.05
CA ALA A 9 -32.71 -12.54 -33.61
C ALA A 9 -31.68 -11.46 -33.26
N VAL A 10 -32.12 -10.37 -32.62
CA VAL A 10 -31.21 -9.38 -32.03
C VAL A 10 -30.70 -9.93 -30.72
N ILE A 11 -29.61 -10.71 -30.78
CA ILE A 11 -28.84 -11.11 -29.61
C ILE A 11 -27.87 -9.96 -29.31
N GLY A 12 -28.37 -8.94 -28.61
CA GLY A 12 -27.53 -7.90 -28.02
C GLY A 12 -26.80 -8.48 -26.81
N THR A 13 -25.62 -9.06 -27.03
CA THR A 13 -24.78 -9.58 -25.95
C THR A 13 -24.41 -8.44 -25.00
N SER A 14 -24.96 -8.46 -23.79
CA SER A 14 -24.51 -7.61 -22.69
C SER A 14 -23.07 -7.99 -22.34
N GLN A 15 -22.12 -7.29 -22.95
CA GLN A 15 -20.71 -7.37 -22.60
C GLN A 15 -20.51 -6.66 -21.26
N TYR A 16 -20.95 -7.29 -20.17
CA TYR A 16 -20.41 -6.99 -18.84
C TYR A 16 -18.97 -7.47 -18.83
N LEU A 17 -18.07 -6.66 -19.38
CA LEU A 17 -16.65 -6.77 -19.10
C LEU A 17 -16.49 -6.48 -17.62
N ALA A 18 -16.51 -7.53 -16.80
CA ALA A 18 -16.03 -7.46 -15.44
C ALA A 18 -14.56 -7.01 -15.52
N GLN A 19 -14.33 -5.70 -15.36
CA GLN A 19 -12.99 -5.18 -15.14
C GLN A 19 -12.51 -5.80 -13.83
N ALA A 20 -11.74 -6.88 -13.92
CA ALA A 20 -11.02 -7.40 -12.77
C ALA A 20 -10.21 -6.24 -12.19
N GLN A 21 -10.60 -5.72 -11.03
CA GLN A 21 -9.89 -4.64 -10.38
C GLN A 21 -8.46 -5.11 -10.16
N GLN A 22 -7.51 -4.48 -10.87
CA GLN A 22 -6.12 -4.86 -10.84
C GLN A 22 -5.55 -4.55 -9.44
N GLN A 23 -5.49 -5.57 -8.59
CA GLN A 23 -4.93 -5.45 -7.25
C GLN A 23 -3.40 -5.33 -7.32
N VAL A 24 -2.82 -4.72 -6.30
CA VAL A 24 -1.36 -4.62 -6.17
C VAL A 24 -0.76 -6.00 -5.93
N SER A 25 0.30 -6.29 -6.66
CA SER A 25 1.07 -7.53 -6.54
C SER A 25 1.87 -7.61 -5.24
N ASN A 26 2.23 -8.83 -4.84
CA ASN A 26 3.11 -9.04 -3.67
C ASN A 26 4.46 -8.33 -3.82
N ALA A 27 4.99 -8.23 -5.04
CA ALA A 27 6.24 -7.52 -5.30
C ALA A 27 6.12 -6.00 -5.07
N GLN A 28 4.98 -5.40 -5.44
CA GLN A 28 4.71 -3.98 -5.16
C GLN A 28 4.57 -3.75 -3.64
N VAL A 29 3.87 -4.64 -2.93
CA VAL A 29 3.75 -4.55 -1.47
C VAL A 29 5.12 -4.67 -0.79
N ALA A 30 5.90 -5.70 -1.14
CA ALA A 30 7.23 -5.90 -0.55
C ALA A 30 8.17 -4.72 -0.81
N ALA A 31 8.18 -4.18 -2.04
CA ALA A 31 8.96 -3.00 -2.38
C ALA A 31 8.55 -1.77 -1.56
N MET A 32 7.25 -1.57 -1.34
CA MET A 32 6.73 -0.45 -0.54
C MET A 32 7.07 -0.59 0.93
N VAL A 33 6.89 -1.79 1.50
CA VAL A 33 7.24 -2.08 2.90
C VAL A 33 8.71 -1.79 3.14
N GLU A 34 9.60 -2.23 2.26
CA GLU A 34 11.04 -2.00 2.40
C GLU A 34 11.41 -0.53 2.18
N ALA A 35 10.75 0.16 1.23
CA ALA A 35 10.97 1.59 1.01
C ALA A 35 10.61 2.43 2.25
N LEU A 36 9.52 2.09 2.93
CA LEU A 36 9.12 2.73 4.19
C LEU A 36 10.16 2.48 5.29
N ARG A 37 10.68 1.25 5.40
CA ARG A 37 11.73 0.90 6.37
C ARG A 37 13.00 1.72 6.17
N LEU A 38 13.45 1.83 4.92
CA LEU A 38 14.68 2.56 4.57
C LEU A 38 14.52 4.08 4.71
N ALA A 39 13.31 4.61 4.47
CA ALA A 39 13.01 6.03 4.64
C ALA A 39 12.74 6.43 6.10
N ALA A 40 12.55 5.46 6.99
CA ALA A 40 12.22 5.73 8.39
C ALA A 40 13.30 6.61 9.03
N PRO A 41 12.92 7.71 9.70
CA PRO A 41 13.88 8.57 10.39
C PRO A 41 14.69 7.75 11.38
N GLN A 42 16.01 7.78 11.25
CA GLN A 42 16.90 7.12 12.20
C GLN A 42 16.86 7.91 13.52
N SER A 43 16.05 7.47 14.47
CA SER A 43 15.99 8.07 15.81
C SER A 43 17.30 7.75 16.53
N GLY A 44 18.19 8.73 16.61
CA GLY A 44 19.42 8.62 17.38
C GLY A 44 19.11 8.31 18.85
N GLY A 45 19.33 7.07 19.25
CA GLY A 45 19.53 6.70 20.66
C GLY A 45 18.34 6.93 21.60
N SER A 46 17.12 6.65 21.17
CA SER A 46 15.95 6.27 21.98
C SER A 46 14.75 6.34 21.06
N ASN A 47 14.03 5.22 20.93
CA ASN A 47 12.96 5.11 19.96
C ASN A 47 11.73 5.89 20.49
N ASN A 48 11.77 7.23 20.44
CA ASN A 48 10.88 8.28 21.01
C ASN A 48 9.36 7.96 21.02
N GLY A 49 8.95 6.89 21.70
CA GLY A 49 7.62 6.30 21.57
C GLY A 49 7.34 5.59 20.24
N TYR A 50 8.36 5.28 19.42
CA TYR A 50 8.21 4.55 18.14
C TYR A 50 8.80 3.16 18.25
N TYR A 51 8.28 2.21 17.46
CA TYR A 51 8.63 0.79 17.57
C TYR A 51 8.88 0.17 16.20
N SER A 52 9.75 -0.85 16.18
CA SER A 52 10.30 -1.54 15.01
C SER A 52 11.11 -0.63 14.08
N ASP A 53 11.68 -1.25 13.04
CA ASP A 53 12.40 -0.56 11.97
C ASP A 53 11.52 0.42 11.18
N TRP A 54 10.20 0.23 11.21
CA TRP A 54 9.24 1.09 10.51
C TRP A 54 8.78 2.31 11.31
N GLN A 55 9.28 2.48 12.54
CA GLN A 55 8.98 3.63 13.41
C GLN A 55 7.46 3.86 13.55
N VAL A 56 6.73 2.86 14.06
CA VAL A 56 5.27 2.93 14.24
C VAL A 56 4.93 3.25 15.69
N LYS A 57 3.94 4.12 15.91
CA LYS A 57 3.45 4.46 17.25
C LYS A 57 2.52 3.39 17.84
N PRO A 58 2.48 3.19 19.17
CA PRO A 58 1.61 2.23 19.84
C PRO A 58 0.12 2.35 19.49
N GLU A 59 -0.43 3.57 19.45
CA GLU A 59 -1.84 3.81 19.15
C GLU A 59 -2.20 3.40 17.72
N THR A 60 -1.28 3.62 16.78
CA THR A 60 -1.41 3.19 15.39
C THR A 60 -1.33 1.67 15.28
N LEU A 61 -0.32 1.06 15.94
CA LEU A 61 -0.12 -0.38 15.99
C LEU A 61 -1.37 -1.11 16.49
N LYS A 62 -2.02 -0.62 17.55
CA LYS A 62 -3.24 -1.22 18.11
C LYS A 62 -4.35 -1.36 17.08
N GLY A 63 -4.61 -0.31 16.29
CA GLY A 63 -5.62 -0.33 15.24
C GLY A 63 -5.23 -1.27 14.08
N TRP A 64 -3.96 -1.24 13.70
CA TRP A 64 -3.43 -2.04 12.61
C TRP A 64 -3.44 -3.53 12.91
N SER A 65 -2.99 -3.94 14.11
CA SER A 65 -2.94 -5.33 14.49
C SER A 65 -4.34 -5.94 14.61
N LYS A 66 -5.33 -5.20 15.14
CA LYS A 66 -6.73 -5.63 15.14
C LYS A 66 -7.27 -5.85 13.73
N THR A 67 -6.95 -4.94 12.82
CA THR A 67 -7.38 -5.03 11.42
C THR A 67 -6.79 -6.27 10.76
N CYS A 68 -5.47 -6.45 10.91
CA CYS A 68 -4.68 -7.39 10.13
C CYS A 68 -4.60 -8.79 10.74
N LEU A 69 -4.48 -8.90 12.06
CA LEU A 69 -4.25 -10.15 12.78
C LEU A 69 -5.44 -10.55 13.66
N LYS A 70 -6.50 -9.73 13.72
CA LYS A 70 -7.67 -9.92 14.59
C LYS A 70 -7.34 -10.02 16.08
N LYS A 71 -6.16 -9.52 16.47
CA LYS A 71 -5.69 -9.45 17.86
C LYS A 71 -4.87 -8.19 18.10
N GLU A 72 -4.80 -7.75 19.34
CA GLU A 72 -3.87 -6.69 19.74
C GLU A 72 -2.44 -7.24 19.79
N VAL A 73 -1.50 -6.45 19.27
CA VAL A 73 -0.05 -6.71 19.37
C VAL A 73 0.54 -5.61 20.24
N THR A 74 1.34 -5.97 21.24
CA THR A 74 1.98 -4.99 22.11
C THR A 74 3.19 -4.34 21.42
N PRO A 75 3.55 -3.11 21.79
CA PRO A 75 4.75 -2.47 21.24
C PRO A 75 6.03 -3.29 21.43
N THR A 76 6.18 -3.97 22.58
CA THR A 76 7.31 -4.87 22.85
C THR A 76 7.34 -6.08 21.93
N GLN A 77 6.19 -6.74 21.69
CA GLN A 77 6.10 -7.85 20.74
C GLN A 77 6.47 -7.40 19.33
N PHE A 78 6.00 -6.22 18.94
CA PHE A 78 6.25 -5.63 17.63
C PHE A 78 7.73 -5.24 17.45
N GLN A 79 8.38 -4.68 18.47
CA GLN A 79 9.80 -4.33 18.44
C GLN A 79 10.72 -5.56 18.40
N ASN A 80 10.36 -6.61 19.14
CA ASN A 80 11.24 -7.77 19.33
C ASN A 80 11.04 -8.88 18.29
N SER A 81 10.04 -8.76 17.41
CA SER A 81 9.78 -9.74 16.35
C SER A 81 9.69 -9.03 14.98
N PRO A 82 10.80 -8.97 14.22
CA PRO A 82 10.81 -8.40 12.87
C PRO A 82 9.81 -9.09 11.93
N GLU A 83 9.58 -10.39 12.11
CA GLU A 83 8.59 -11.13 11.35
C GLU A 83 7.16 -10.64 11.64
N LEU A 84 6.78 -10.54 12.92
CA LEU A 84 5.48 -10.00 13.31
C LEU A 84 5.29 -8.56 12.84
N ALA A 85 6.35 -7.74 12.95
CA ALA A 85 6.31 -6.37 12.46
C ALA A 85 6.08 -6.31 10.95
N GLY A 86 6.84 -7.10 10.19
CA GLY A 86 6.71 -7.24 8.75
C GLY A 86 5.31 -7.70 8.33
N GLN A 87 4.69 -8.63 9.06
CA GLN A 87 3.32 -9.10 8.80
C GLN A 87 2.28 -7.98 8.94
N VAL A 88 2.30 -7.23 10.05
CA VAL A 88 1.36 -6.13 10.29
C VAL A 88 1.55 -5.02 9.26
N VAL A 89 2.81 -4.60 9.05
CA VAL A 89 3.14 -3.52 8.11
C VAL A 89 2.75 -3.92 6.68
N SER A 90 3.11 -5.13 6.23
CA SER A 90 2.74 -5.61 4.89
C SER A 90 1.24 -5.65 4.65
N CYS A 91 0.46 -6.06 5.66
CA CYS A 91 -0.99 -6.08 5.57
C CYS A 91 -1.57 -4.67 5.38
N ILE A 92 -1.16 -3.70 6.21
CA ILE A 92 -1.66 -2.31 6.11
C ILE A 92 -1.17 -1.65 4.83
N THR A 93 0.10 -1.82 4.47
CA THR A 93 0.64 -1.30 3.20
C THR A 93 -0.15 -1.85 2.01
N ARG A 94 -0.49 -3.15 1.98
CA ARG A 94 -1.34 -3.71 0.92
C ARG A 94 -2.71 -3.04 0.88
N ARG A 95 -3.36 -2.84 2.04
CA ARG A 95 -4.67 -2.18 2.12
C ARG A 95 -4.61 -0.77 1.52
N GLU A 96 -3.65 0.03 1.97
CA GLU A 96 -3.53 1.43 1.55
C GLU A 96 -3.07 1.58 0.10
N LEU A 97 -2.12 0.74 -0.32
CA LEU A 97 -1.63 0.76 -1.70
C LEU A 97 -2.71 0.30 -2.68
N ASN A 98 -3.51 -0.72 -2.36
CA ASN A 98 -4.67 -1.08 -3.17
C ASN A 98 -5.66 0.08 -3.29
N LYS A 99 -6.01 0.72 -2.18
CA LYS A 99 -6.95 1.85 -2.15
C LYS A 99 -6.47 3.00 -3.04
N GLN A 100 -5.18 3.35 -2.97
CA GLN A 100 -4.63 4.42 -3.80
C GLN A 100 -4.46 3.99 -5.26
N TYR A 101 -4.01 2.76 -5.51
CA TYR A 101 -3.75 2.24 -6.85
C TYR A 101 -5.03 2.15 -7.68
N THR A 102 -6.09 1.53 -7.15
CA THR A 102 -7.31 1.28 -7.92
C THR A 102 -8.24 2.49 -7.94
N SER A 103 -8.46 3.14 -6.78
CA SER A 103 -9.53 4.14 -6.65
C SER A 103 -9.07 5.57 -6.83
N ALA A 104 -7.87 5.93 -6.36
CA ALA A 104 -7.43 7.33 -6.34
C ALA A 104 -6.60 7.72 -7.57
N THR A 105 -5.87 6.79 -8.18
CA THR A 105 -4.82 7.11 -9.15
C THR A 105 -5.00 6.46 -10.53
N LYS A 106 -6.11 5.74 -10.74
CA LYS A 106 -6.41 5.02 -11.99
C LYS A 106 -5.25 4.12 -12.43
N ASN A 107 -4.74 3.31 -11.50
CA ASN A 107 -3.63 2.38 -11.66
C ASN A 107 -2.25 3.03 -11.90
N ASN A 108 -2.06 4.29 -11.52
CA ASN A 108 -0.74 4.93 -11.53
C ASN A 108 0.06 4.57 -10.26
N GLU A 109 0.95 3.59 -10.39
CA GLU A 109 1.79 3.05 -9.30
C GLU A 109 2.61 4.14 -8.60
N THR A 110 3.26 5.03 -9.37
CA THR A 110 4.10 6.09 -8.80
C THR A 110 3.28 7.06 -7.95
N THR A 111 2.11 7.47 -8.43
CA THR A 111 1.22 8.35 -7.67
C THR A 111 0.67 7.64 -6.43
N ALA A 112 0.33 6.36 -6.54
CA ALA A 112 -0.16 5.57 -5.41
C ALA A 112 0.91 5.42 -4.32
N VAL A 113 2.16 5.11 -4.70
CA VAL A 113 3.31 5.03 -3.79
C VAL A 113 3.51 6.35 -3.05
N ARG A 114 3.49 7.49 -3.74
CA ARG A 114 3.63 8.81 -3.11
C ARG A 114 2.47 9.12 -2.16
N GLY A 115 1.25 8.76 -2.54
CA GLY A 115 0.07 8.91 -1.70
C GLY A 115 0.17 8.10 -0.42
N VAL A 116 0.56 6.82 -0.50
CA VAL A 116 0.76 5.96 0.68
C VAL A 116 1.92 6.44 1.53
N ALA A 117 3.02 6.90 0.93
CA ALA A 117 4.13 7.48 1.68
C ALA A 117 3.70 8.73 2.46
N CYS A 118 2.83 9.55 1.88
CA CYS A 118 2.28 10.71 2.57
C CYS A 118 1.37 10.30 3.73
N TRP A 119 0.45 9.37 3.47
CA TRP A 119 -0.45 8.83 4.48
C TRP A 119 0.30 8.18 5.64
N TRP A 120 1.42 7.51 5.36
CA TRP A 120 2.26 6.92 6.39
C TRP A 120 2.78 7.95 7.41
N MET A 121 3.12 9.16 6.93
CA MET A 121 3.66 10.21 7.79
C MET A 121 2.59 11.06 8.48
N THR A 122 1.46 11.30 7.82
CA THR A 122 0.50 12.33 8.26
C THR A 122 -0.91 11.80 8.51
N GLY A 123 -1.22 10.58 8.05
CA GLY A 123 -2.58 10.08 7.98
C GLY A 123 -3.40 10.60 6.79
N SER A 124 -2.85 11.49 5.96
CA SER A 124 -3.48 12.07 4.77
C SER A 124 -2.69 11.74 3.51
N TYR A 125 -3.36 11.52 2.36
CA TYR A 125 -2.67 11.13 1.12
C TYR A 125 -2.09 12.31 0.32
N THR A 126 -2.46 13.56 0.63
CA THR A 126 -2.22 14.72 -0.26
C THR A 126 -1.53 15.92 0.39
N GLU A 127 -1.31 15.88 1.71
CA GLU A 127 -0.81 17.02 2.49
C GLU A 127 0.73 17.17 2.48
N CYS A 128 1.45 16.23 1.85
CA CYS A 128 2.91 16.20 1.86
C CYS A 128 3.51 16.96 0.67
N LYS A 129 3.18 18.25 0.55
CA LYS A 129 3.61 19.09 -0.58
C LYS A 129 4.88 19.88 -0.31
N THR A 130 5.22 20.14 0.95
CA THR A 130 6.36 20.97 1.35
C THR A 130 7.08 20.40 2.58
N GLY A 131 8.28 20.93 2.85
CA GLY A 131 9.03 20.65 4.07
C GLY A 131 9.47 19.19 4.24
N PHE A 132 9.49 18.75 5.50
CA PHE A 132 9.98 17.43 5.88
C PHE A 132 9.15 16.29 5.26
N THR A 133 7.82 16.42 5.21
CA THR A 133 6.93 15.37 4.69
C THR A 133 7.08 15.20 3.19
N ALA A 134 7.27 16.27 2.41
CA ALA A 134 7.60 16.17 0.99
C ALA A 134 8.94 15.45 0.76
N THR A 135 9.95 15.78 1.56
CA THR A 135 11.27 15.12 1.50
C THR A 135 11.15 13.64 1.81
N TYR A 136 10.38 13.27 2.83
CA TYR A 136 10.12 11.87 3.17
C TYR A 136 9.44 11.13 2.02
N VAL A 137 8.37 11.70 1.43
CA VAL A 137 7.66 11.10 0.30
C VAL A 137 8.58 10.86 -0.89
N GLN A 138 9.48 11.82 -1.16
CA GLN A 138 10.48 11.65 -2.21
C GLN A 138 11.43 10.48 -1.91
N LYS A 139 11.99 10.39 -0.69
CA LYS A 139 12.86 9.28 -0.29
C LYS A 139 12.17 7.92 -0.43
N VAL A 140 10.93 7.80 0.03
CA VAL A 140 10.15 6.55 -0.13
C VAL A 140 9.98 6.20 -1.61
N ALA A 141 9.63 7.16 -2.47
CA ALA A 141 9.46 6.90 -3.89
C ALA A 141 10.78 6.45 -4.57
N GLU A 142 11.91 7.02 -4.16
CA GLU A 142 13.24 6.65 -4.65
C GLU A 142 13.63 5.24 -4.20
N PHE A 143 13.49 4.92 -2.91
CA PHE A 143 13.74 3.57 -2.41
C PHE A 143 12.81 2.54 -3.05
N TYR A 144 11.53 2.87 -3.22
CA TYR A 144 10.58 2.01 -3.89
C TYR A 144 11.05 1.65 -5.31
N LYS A 145 11.45 2.66 -6.10
CA LYS A 145 11.99 2.46 -7.45
C LYS A 145 13.20 1.52 -7.42
N GLN A 146 14.12 1.71 -6.48
CA GLN A 146 15.30 0.85 -6.32
C GLN A 146 14.92 -0.59 -5.98
N GLN A 147 13.94 -0.81 -5.10
CA GLN A 147 13.46 -2.16 -4.77
C GLN A 147 12.78 -2.83 -5.98
N ARG A 148 12.06 -2.06 -6.80
CA ARG A 148 11.39 -2.57 -8.00
C ARG A 148 12.36 -2.91 -9.13
N SER A 149 13.54 -2.31 -9.16
CA SER A 149 14.56 -2.57 -10.19
C SER A 149 15.50 -3.73 -9.85
N LYS A 150 15.42 -4.30 -8.64
CA LYS A 150 16.25 -5.45 -8.26
C LYS A 150 15.84 -6.70 -9.06
N PRO A 151 16.81 -7.52 -9.51
CA PRO A 151 16.51 -8.84 -10.05
C PRO A 151 15.72 -9.67 -9.04
N LYS A 152 14.77 -10.47 -9.53
CA LYS A 152 13.96 -11.38 -8.72
C LYS A 152 14.62 -12.74 -8.60
#